data_AF-A0A435YGD3-F1
#
_entry.id   AF-A0A435YGD3-F1
#
_cell.length_a   1.000
_cell.length_b   1.000
_cell.length_c   1.000
_cell.angle_alpha   90.00
_cell.angle_beta   90.00
_cell.angle_gamma   90.00
#
_symmetry.space_group_name_H-M   'P 1'
#
loop_
_entity.id
_entity.type
_entity.pdbx_description
1 polymer ?
#
loop_
_entity_poly.entity_id
_entity_poly.type
_entity_poly.pdbx_seq_one_letter_code
_entity_poly.pdbx_strand_id
1 'polypeptide(L)'
;MKPPTYELYGQPGRLQEMLGITTEIGAKIAAIVTFGSAIEYHLERYIWQALKIEYKGVRPKTDLKKITDLIGMLEGHAAELHSAEERDFLETWCTATRLAFEIRNDIVHGLPIKLENTVVFNRNPRWEGEQRRKDFTDFWAEDYALDRMRAFMAVIARIIVELHGGHLKLSQMASQATAVRAIRQVKRTLEELADRSYNPTFEKY
;
A
#
# COMPACT_ATOMS: atom_id res chain seq x y z
N MET A 1 3.58 -8.17 40.44
CA MET A 1 3.99 -9.41 39.73
C MET A 1 5.41 -9.22 39.21
N LYS A 2 6.25 -10.25 39.22
CA LYS A 2 7.54 -10.20 38.49
C LYS A 2 7.25 -10.32 36.99
N PRO A 3 7.90 -9.52 36.13
CA PRO A 3 7.70 -9.63 34.69
C PRO A 3 8.18 -11.01 34.19
N PRO A 4 7.49 -11.59 33.20
CA PRO A 4 7.88 -12.88 32.62
C PRO A 4 9.24 -12.79 31.90
N THR A 5 9.94 -13.93 31.81
CA THR A 5 11.31 -14.01 31.25
C THR A 5 11.40 -13.49 29.81
N TYR A 6 10.36 -13.66 29.00
CA TYR A 6 10.35 -13.17 27.62
C TYR A 6 10.37 -11.62 27.54
N GLU A 7 9.79 -10.92 28.52
CA GLU A 7 9.84 -9.45 28.58
C GLU A 7 11.22 -8.97 29.01
N LEU A 8 11.83 -9.67 29.98
CA LEU A 8 13.17 -9.35 30.48
C LEU A 8 14.26 -9.50 29.41
N TYR A 9 14.20 -10.57 28.61
CA TYR A 9 15.15 -10.82 27.53
C TYR A 9 14.82 -10.03 26.27
N GLY A 10 13.55 -10.08 25.83
CA GLY A 10 13.14 -9.53 24.54
C GLY A 10 13.18 -8.00 24.47
N GLN A 11 12.92 -7.30 25.58
CA GLN A 11 12.98 -5.83 25.70
C GLN A 11 12.42 -5.11 24.46
N PRO A 12 11.15 -5.37 24.06
CA PRO A 12 10.65 -4.98 22.74
C PRO A 12 10.74 -3.47 22.48
N GLY A 13 10.48 -2.63 23.49
CA GLY A 13 10.63 -1.17 23.37
C GLY A 13 12.06 -0.76 23.06
N ARG A 14 13.04 -1.34 23.76
CA ARG A 14 14.47 -1.08 23.49
C ARG A 14 14.86 -1.51 22.07
N LEU A 15 14.42 -2.70 21.65
CA LEU A 15 14.72 -3.19 20.30
C LEU A 15 14.11 -2.27 19.22
N GLN A 16 12.88 -1.80 19.41
CA GLN A 16 12.24 -0.84 18.51
C GLN A 16 12.99 0.50 18.44
N GLU A 17 13.38 1.06 19.58
CA GLU A 17 14.15 2.31 19.65
C GLU A 17 15.53 2.21 18.96
N MET A 18 16.20 1.05 19.11
CA MET A 18 17.45 0.76 18.41
C MET A 18 17.28 0.73 16.89
N LEU A 19 16.11 0.32 16.40
CA LEU A 19 15.76 0.35 14.98
C LEU A 19 15.23 1.72 14.50
N GLY A 20 15.14 2.72 15.40
CA GLY A 20 14.60 4.05 15.07
C GLY A 20 13.07 4.08 14.97
N ILE A 21 12.38 3.03 15.43
CA ILE A 21 10.92 2.93 15.39
C ILE A 21 10.38 3.46 16.72
N THR A 22 10.03 4.74 16.74
CA THR A 22 9.32 5.35 17.89
C THR A 22 7.87 4.85 17.96
N THR A 23 7.17 5.13 19.06
CA THR A 23 5.74 4.80 19.17
C THR A 23 4.91 5.46 18.06
N GLU A 24 5.22 6.71 17.70
CA GLU A 24 4.54 7.44 16.64
C GLU A 24 4.80 6.82 15.26
N ILE A 25 6.08 6.56 14.94
CA ILE A 25 6.47 5.90 13.69
C ILE A 25 5.82 4.52 13.59
N GLY A 26 5.86 3.74 14.68
CA GLY A 26 5.23 2.42 14.76
C GLY A 26 3.73 2.49 14.52
N ALA A 27 3.02 3.48 15.08
CA ALA A 27 1.60 3.68 14.83
C ALA A 27 1.29 4.02 13.36
N LYS A 28 2.11 4.88 12.73
CA LYS A 28 1.96 5.23 11.31
C LYS A 28 2.19 4.01 10.40
N ILE A 29 3.23 3.21 10.69
CA ILE A 29 3.50 1.94 10.01
C ILE A 29 2.31 0.97 10.18
N ALA A 30 1.83 0.78 11.41
CA ALA A 30 0.70 -0.11 11.69
C ALA A 30 -0.56 0.30 10.91
N ALA A 31 -0.83 1.61 10.79
CA ALA A 31 -1.94 2.11 9.98
C ALA A 31 -1.78 1.75 8.50
N ILE A 32 -0.60 1.97 7.91
CA ILE A 32 -0.29 1.62 6.50
C ILE A 32 -0.50 0.12 6.26
N VAL A 33 0.01 -0.73 7.16
CA VAL A 33 -0.12 -2.19 7.05
C VAL A 33 -1.59 -2.63 7.15
N THR A 34 -2.34 -2.03 8.07
CA THR A 34 -3.75 -2.36 8.30
C THR A 34 -4.61 -1.91 7.11
N PHE A 35 -4.36 -0.71 6.56
CA PHE A 35 -5.03 -0.26 5.35
C PHE A 35 -4.72 -1.15 4.14
N GLY A 36 -3.48 -1.63 3.99
CA GLY A 36 -3.13 -2.61 2.96
C GLY A 36 -3.95 -3.88 3.06
N SER A 37 -4.12 -4.41 4.27
CA SER A 37 -4.94 -5.61 4.52
C SER A 37 -6.42 -5.37 4.20
N ALA A 38 -6.94 -4.19 4.54
CA ALA A 38 -8.30 -3.80 4.17
C ALA A 38 -8.47 -3.68 2.65
N ILE A 39 -7.50 -3.09 1.95
CA ILE A 39 -7.53 -3.01 0.48
C ILE A 39 -7.57 -4.41 -0.14
N GLU A 40 -6.69 -5.32 0.28
CA GLU A 40 -6.69 -6.71 -0.22
C GLU A 40 -8.05 -7.39 -0.04
N TYR A 41 -8.60 -7.32 1.18
CA TYR A 41 -9.87 -7.92 1.53
C TYR A 41 -11.05 -7.37 0.70
N HIS A 42 -11.13 -6.05 0.56
CA HIS A 42 -12.24 -5.38 -0.13
C HIS A 42 -12.09 -5.47 -1.65
N LEU A 43 -10.86 -5.40 -2.18
CA LEU A 43 -10.59 -5.56 -3.61
C LEU A 43 -11.01 -6.93 -4.10
N GLU A 44 -10.63 -8.00 -3.40
CA GLU A 44 -10.99 -9.36 -3.79
C GLU A 44 -12.52 -9.52 -3.93
N ARG A 45 -13.28 -9.00 -2.97
CA ARG A 45 -14.74 -9.10 -2.98
C ARG A 45 -15.38 -8.20 -4.00
N TYR A 46 -14.84 -7.01 -4.23
CA TYR A 46 -15.28 -6.15 -5.33
C TYR A 46 -15.07 -6.84 -6.68
N ILE A 47 -13.94 -7.52 -6.87
CA ILE A 47 -13.67 -8.30 -8.08
C ILE A 47 -14.71 -9.42 -8.24
N TRP A 48 -15.13 -10.09 -7.16
CA TRP A 48 -16.21 -11.08 -7.25
C TRP A 48 -17.52 -10.49 -7.74
N GLN A 49 -17.88 -9.30 -7.26
CA GLN A 49 -19.10 -8.61 -7.68
C GLN A 49 -18.99 -8.13 -9.15
N ALA A 50 -17.90 -7.43 -9.48
CA ALA A 50 -17.67 -6.83 -10.79
C ALA A 50 -17.56 -7.87 -11.91
N LEU A 51 -16.82 -8.95 -11.66
CA LEU A 51 -16.62 -10.04 -12.63
C LEU A 51 -17.61 -11.20 -12.47
N LYS A 52 -18.64 -11.06 -11.62
CA LYS A 52 -19.66 -12.08 -11.34
C LYS A 52 -19.06 -13.46 -11.03
N ILE A 53 -18.02 -13.49 -10.20
CA ILE A 53 -17.30 -14.71 -9.83
C ILE A 53 -18.12 -15.46 -8.78
N GLU A 54 -18.26 -16.77 -8.95
CA GLU A 54 -18.86 -17.63 -7.94
C GLU A 54 -17.89 -17.83 -6.76
N TYR A 55 -18.40 -17.57 -5.54
CA TYR A 55 -17.61 -17.67 -4.30
C TYR A 55 -18.38 -18.36 -3.17
N LYS A 56 -19.70 -18.57 -3.30
CA LYS A 56 -20.53 -19.19 -2.26
C LYS A 56 -20.44 -20.70 -2.37
N GLY A 57 -19.94 -21.35 -1.32
CA GLY A 57 -19.83 -22.82 -1.29
C GLY A 57 -18.73 -23.39 -2.18
N VAL A 58 -17.94 -22.55 -2.84
CA VAL A 58 -16.81 -22.94 -3.70
C VAL A 58 -15.59 -22.08 -3.38
N ARG A 59 -14.40 -22.62 -3.64
CA ARG A 59 -13.15 -21.86 -3.54
C ARG A 59 -13.10 -20.85 -4.69
N PRO A 60 -13.07 -19.53 -4.42
CA PRO A 60 -13.08 -18.53 -5.49
C PRO A 60 -11.77 -18.58 -6.29
N LYS A 61 -11.82 -18.22 -7.58
CA LYS A 61 -10.62 -18.19 -8.44
C LYS A 61 -9.54 -17.19 -7.99
N THR A 62 -9.90 -16.28 -7.09
CA THR A 62 -8.99 -15.29 -6.50
C THR A 62 -8.22 -15.81 -5.30
N ASP A 63 -8.58 -16.98 -4.77
CA ASP A 63 -7.94 -17.49 -3.56
C ASP A 63 -6.43 -17.66 -3.74
N LEU A 64 -5.66 -17.23 -2.73
CA LEU A 64 -4.20 -17.16 -2.72
C LEU A 64 -3.56 -16.28 -3.83
N LYS A 65 -4.34 -15.51 -4.59
CA LYS A 65 -3.76 -14.54 -5.52
C LYS A 65 -3.06 -13.43 -4.77
N LYS A 66 -1.92 -13.01 -5.30
CA LYS A 66 -1.22 -11.84 -4.77
C LYS A 66 -2.01 -10.59 -5.10
N ILE A 67 -1.85 -9.55 -4.30
CA ILE A 67 -2.44 -8.23 -4.55
C ILE A 67 -2.16 -7.74 -5.99
N THR A 68 -0.95 -7.97 -6.52
CA THR A 68 -0.58 -7.60 -7.89
C THR A 68 -1.45 -8.26 -8.96
N ASP A 69 -1.87 -9.50 -8.70
CA ASP A 69 -2.72 -10.26 -9.61
C ASP A 69 -4.17 -9.81 -9.48
N LEU A 70 -4.63 -9.49 -8.26
CA LEU A 70 -5.97 -8.92 -8.03
C LEU A 70 -6.11 -7.55 -8.71
N ILE A 71 -5.10 -6.67 -8.58
CA ILE A 71 -5.07 -5.39 -9.31
C ILE A 71 -5.11 -5.64 -10.82
N GLY A 72 -4.33 -6.59 -11.33
CA GLY A 72 -4.35 -6.94 -12.77
C GLY A 72 -5.71 -7.46 -13.26
N MET A 73 -6.43 -8.22 -12.44
CA MET A 73 -7.81 -8.64 -12.75
C MET A 73 -8.76 -7.44 -12.84
N LEU A 74 -8.60 -6.45 -11.96
CA LEU A 74 -9.42 -5.24 -11.98
C LEU A 74 -9.05 -4.31 -13.15
N GLU A 75 -7.79 -4.21 -13.52
CA GLU A 75 -7.33 -3.50 -14.73
C GLU A 75 -7.93 -4.13 -15.99
N GLY A 76 -7.90 -5.47 -16.09
CA GLY A 76 -8.54 -6.18 -17.20
C GLY A 76 -10.04 -5.90 -17.28
N HIS A 77 -10.73 -5.83 -16.13
CA HIS A 77 -12.14 -5.43 -16.08
C HIS A 77 -12.36 -3.98 -16.52
N ALA A 78 -11.50 -3.05 -16.07
CA ALA A 78 -11.61 -1.63 -16.40
C ALA A 78 -11.56 -1.41 -17.92
N ALA A 79 -10.67 -2.12 -18.63
CA ALA A 79 -10.54 -2.05 -20.09
C ALA A 79 -11.81 -2.45 -20.85
N GLU A 80 -12.68 -3.27 -20.25
CA GLU A 80 -13.96 -3.71 -20.84
C GLU A 80 -15.11 -2.72 -20.58
N LEU A 81 -14.92 -1.70 -19.73
CA LEU A 81 -15.96 -0.74 -19.39
C LEU A 81 -16.28 0.19 -20.57
N HIS A 82 -17.58 0.42 -20.82
CA HIS A 82 -18.03 1.31 -21.89
C HIS A 82 -17.88 2.80 -21.56
N SER A 83 -18.04 3.20 -20.30
CA SER A 83 -17.81 4.60 -19.87
C SER A 83 -16.32 4.89 -19.79
N ALA A 84 -15.88 5.94 -20.49
CA ALA A 84 -14.50 6.41 -20.45
C ALA A 84 -14.14 6.95 -19.05
N GLU A 85 -15.08 7.57 -18.35
CA GLU A 85 -14.90 8.12 -17.01
C GLU A 85 -14.70 7.01 -15.97
N GLU A 86 -15.54 5.97 -16.01
CA GLU A 86 -15.41 4.83 -15.11
C GLU A 86 -14.11 4.04 -15.37
N ARG A 87 -13.75 3.89 -16.65
CA ARG A 87 -12.49 3.27 -17.08
C ARG A 87 -11.28 4.03 -16.54
N ASP A 88 -11.18 5.33 -16.86
CA ASP A 88 -10.08 6.19 -16.40
C ASP A 88 -9.96 6.20 -14.87
N PHE A 89 -11.09 6.22 -14.17
CA PHE A 89 -11.10 6.19 -12.72
C PHE A 89 -10.53 4.87 -12.16
N LEU A 90 -10.96 3.72 -12.67
CA LEU A 90 -10.43 2.42 -12.22
C LEU A 90 -8.97 2.22 -12.61
N GLU A 91 -8.57 2.58 -13.83
CA GLU A 91 -7.18 2.48 -14.28
C GLU A 91 -6.25 3.36 -13.42
N THR A 92 -6.70 4.58 -13.10
CA THR A 92 -6.01 5.48 -12.17
C THR A 92 -5.89 4.86 -10.78
N TRP A 93 -6.99 4.29 -10.24
CA TRP A 93 -6.98 3.62 -8.95
C TRP A 93 -6.04 2.41 -8.93
N CYS A 94 -6.06 1.58 -9.97
CA CYS A 94 -5.20 0.40 -10.08
C CYS A 94 -3.72 0.78 -10.11
N THR A 95 -3.36 1.78 -10.92
CA THR A 95 -1.99 2.30 -11.01
C THR A 95 -1.51 2.84 -9.67
N ALA A 96 -2.30 3.71 -9.03
CA ALA A 96 -2.01 4.24 -7.70
C ALA A 96 -1.83 3.13 -6.65
N THR A 97 -2.71 2.14 -6.66
CA THR A 97 -2.68 1.02 -5.73
C THR A 97 -1.41 0.18 -5.92
N ARG A 98 -1.03 -0.09 -7.17
CA ARG A 98 0.19 -0.86 -7.47
C ARG A 98 1.43 -0.18 -6.90
N LEU A 99 1.60 1.12 -7.18
CA LEU A 99 2.73 1.91 -6.68
C LEU A 99 2.72 2.01 -5.15
N ALA A 100 1.54 2.22 -4.55
CA ALA A 100 1.41 2.27 -3.10
C ALA A 100 1.82 0.95 -2.43
N PHE A 101 1.47 -0.19 -3.03
CA PHE A 101 1.86 -1.50 -2.52
C PHE A 101 3.36 -1.79 -2.70
N GLU A 102 4.04 -1.19 -3.67
CA GLU A 102 5.50 -1.29 -3.77
C GLU A 102 6.18 -0.68 -2.54
N ILE A 103 5.78 0.54 -2.16
CA ILE A 103 6.29 1.24 -0.96
C ILE A 103 5.88 0.51 0.31
N ARG A 104 4.61 0.09 0.44
CA ARG A 104 4.16 -0.69 1.59
C ARG A 104 4.97 -1.98 1.74
N ASN A 105 5.34 -2.61 0.63
CA ASN A 105 6.17 -3.81 0.66
C ASN A 105 7.61 -3.52 1.07
N ASP A 106 8.13 -2.32 0.83
CA ASP A 106 9.40 -1.88 1.43
C ASP A 106 9.27 -1.80 2.95
N ILE A 107 8.20 -1.18 3.46
CA ILE A 107 7.96 -1.08 4.91
C ILE A 107 7.80 -2.46 5.58
N VAL A 108 7.09 -3.39 4.94
CA VAL A 108 6.76 -4.69 5.56
C VAL A 108 7.82 -5.77 5.34
N HIS A 109 8.52 -5.76 4.22
CA HIS A 109 9.51 -6.78 3.88
C HIS A 109 10.94 -6.26 3.90
N GLY A 110 11.13 -4.95 4.04
CA GLY A 110 12.44 -4.33 4.18
C GLY A 110 13.00 -4.51 5.58
N LEU A 111 14.34 -4.59 5.65
CA LEU A 111 15.07 -4.56 6.90
C LEU A 111 15.10 -3.11 7.42
N PRO A 112 14.55 -2.82 8.62
CA PRO A 112 14.68 -1.50 9.21
C PRO A 112 16.13 -1.28 9.66
N ILE A 113 16.72 -0.17 9.23
CA ILE A 113 18.03 0.30 9.66
C ILE A 113 17.88 1.73 10.15
N LYS A 114 18.36 2.01 11.35
CA LYS A 114 18.42 3.38 11.88
C LYS A 114 19.65 4.08 11.29
N LEU A 115 19.41 5.14 10.52
CA LEU A 115 20.43 6.08 10.05
C LEU A 115 20.21 7.41 10.76
N GLU A 116 21.12 7.75 11.67
CA GLU A 116 20.99 8.91 12.57
C GLU A 116 19.64 8.91 13.30
N ASN A 117 18.72 9.79 12.88
CA ASN A 117 17.40 9.97 13.47
C ASN A 117 16.25 9.40 12.61
N THR A 118 16.56 8.79 11.46
CA THR A 118 15.57 8.26 10.51
C THR A 118 15.69 6.75 10.40
N VAL A 119 14.55 6.06 10.34
CA VAL A 119 14.52 4.63 9.99
C VAL A 119 14.35 4.48 8.48
N VAL A 120 15.19 3.64 7.87
CA VAL A 120 15.12 3.30 6.45
C VAL A 120 14.82 1.82 6.30
N PHE A 121 13.80 1.49 5.51
CA PHE A 121 13.42 0.12 5.21
C PHE A 121 14.09 -0.34 3.92
N ASN A 122 15.07 -1.22 4.04
CA ASN A 122 15.88 -1.70 2.93
C ASN A 122 15.36 -3.04 2.41
N ARG A 123 14.79 -3.07 1.21
CA ARG A 123 14.26 -4.29 0.58
C ARG A 123 15.24 -4.82 -0.45
N ASN A 124 15.54 -6.13 -0.37
CA ASN A 124 16.53 -6.81 -1.19
C ASN A 124 17.95 -6.17 -1.18
N PRO A 125 18.49 -5.74 -0.02
CA PRO A 125 19.85 -5.23 0.04
C PRO A 125 20.87 -6.27 -0.45
N ARG A 126 21.96 -5.79 -1.06
CA ARG A 126 23.11 -6.60 -1.50
C ARG A 126 24.27 -6.31 -0.57
N TRP A 127 24.82 -7.33 0.07
CA TRP A 127 25.79 -7.16 1.16
C TRP A 127 27.19 -7.58 0.74
N GLU A 128 27.30 -8.68 -0.01
CA GLU A 128 28.57 -9.34 -0.35
C GLU A 128 28.68 -9.56 -1.87
N GLY A 129 28.09 -8.66 -2.65
CA GLY A 129 28.08 -8.74 -4.12
C GLY A 129 27.08 -9.75 -4.69
N GLU A 130 26.16 -10.28 -3.88
CA GLU A 130 25.18 -11.25 -4.35
C GLU A 130 24.18 -10.62 -5.33
N GLN A 131 23.84 -11.36 -6.39
CA GLN A 131 22.77 -10.99 -7.30
C GLN A 131 21.44 -11.48 -6.74
N ARG A 132 20.50 -10.54 -6.53
CA ARG A 132 19.14 -10.83 -6.07
C ARG A 132 18.19 -10.88 -7.26
N ARG A 133 17.19 -11.77 -7.20
CA ARG A 133 16.13 -11.85 -8.22
C ARG A 133 15.36 -10.55 -8.39
N LYS A 134 15.19 -9.79 -7.31
CA LYS A 134 14.52 -8.49 -7.30
C LYS A 134 15.54 -7.38 -7.07
N ASP A 135 15.25 -6.21 -7.63
CA ASP A 135 16.02 -5.00 -7.39
C ASP A 135 16.00 -4.59 -5.92
N PHE A 136 17.08 -3.92 -5.53
CA PHE A 136 17.13 -3.17 -4.29
C PHE A 136 16.16 -1.98 -4.36
N THR A 137 15.43 -1.77 -3.28
CA THR A 137 14.62 -0.58 -3.04
C THR A 137 14.72 -0.20 -1.58
N ASP A 138 14.64 1.09 -1.28
CA ASP A 138 14.59 1.61 0.07
C ASP A 138 13.42 2.58 0.27
N PHE A 139 12.94 2.66 1.50
CA PHE A 139 11.96 3.65 1.90
C PHE A 139 12.45 4.39 3.14
N TRP A 140 12.67 5.69 3.00
CA TRP A 140 13.04 6.60 4.07
C TRP A 140 11.78 6.97 4.83
N ALA A 141 11.58 6.33 5.98
CA ALA A 141 10.38 6.48 6.80
C ALA A 141 10.50 7.71 7.72
N GLU A 142 10.71 8.85 7.09
CA GLU A 142 10.59 10.16 7.71
C GLU A 142 9.13 10.45 8.06
N ASP A 143 8.92 11.30 9.06
CA ASP A 143 7.59 11.50 9.65
C ASP A 143 6.55 11.95 8.61
N TYR A 144 6.90 12.93 7.77
CA TYR A 144 6.03 13.41 6.69
C TYR A 144 5.81 12.36 5.60
N ALA A 145 6.81 11.50 5.33
CA ALA A 145 6.71 10.46 4.31
C ALA A 145 5.71 9.38 4.75
N LEU A 146 5.77 9.00 6.03
CA LEU A 146 4.81 8.08 6.64
C LEU A 146 3.39 8.66 6.69
N ASP A 147 3.23 9.93 7.06
CA ASP A 147 1.90 10.55 7.06
C ASP A 147 1.30 10.66 5.67
N ARG A 148 2.11 11.02 4.67
CA ARG A 148 1.70 11.04 3.28
C ARG A 148 1.30 9.66 2.80
N MET A 149 2.12 8.64 3.08
CA MET A 149 1.81 7.25 2.70
C MET A 149 0.53 6.74 3.38
N ARG A 150 0.33 7.08 4.66
CA ARG A 150 -0.90 6.77 5.40
C ARG A 150 -2.13 7.41 4.74
N ALA A 151 -2.03 8.68 4.33
CA ALA A 151 -3.11 9.37 3.62
C ALA A 151 -3.40 8.73 2.25
N PHE A 152 -2.36 8.36 1.50
CA PHE A 152 -2.49 7.68 0.20
C PHE A 152 -3.21 6.34 0.33
N MET A 153 -2.77 5.50 1.28
CA MET A 153 -3.41 4.22 1.58
C MET A 153 -4.87 4.41 2.04
N ALA A 154 -5.17 5.44 2.82
CA ALA A 154 -6.54 5.73 3.24
C ALA A 154 -7.45 6.12 2.07
N VAL A 155 -6.97 6.90 1.11
CA VAL A 155 -7.73 7.23 -0.12
C VAL A 155 -8.03 5.96 -0.92
N ILE A 156 -7.01 5.15 -1.16
CA ILE A 156 -7.13 3.89 -1.92
C ILE A 156 -8.11 2.94 -1.21
N ALA A 157 -7.94 2.74 0.09
CA ALA A 157 -8.78 1.89 0.93
C ALA A 157 -10.23 2.38 0.94
N ARG A 158 -10.46 3.68 1.16
CA ARG A 158 -11.82 4.22 1.18
C ARG A 158 -12.54 3.96 -0.12
N ILE A 159 -11.91 4.23 -1.27
CA ILE A 159 -12.54 4.01 -2.58
C ILE A 159 -13.02 2.56 -2.72
N ILE A 160 -12.14 1.58 -2.47
CA ILE A 160 -12.51 0.18 -2.67
C ILE A 160 -13.49 -0.34 -1.61
N VAL A 161 -13.44 0.20 -0.39
CA VAL A 161 -14.40 -0.12 0.68
C VAL A 161 -15.80 0.35 0.29
N GLU A 162 -15.94 1.58 -0.21
CA GLU A 162 -17.24 2.14 -0.62
C GLU A 162 -17.83 1.40 -1.84
N LEU A 163 -16.97 1.04 -2.80
CA LEU A 163 -17.37 0.27 -3.99
C LEU A 163 -17.82 -1.16 -3.61
N HIS A 164 -17.00 -1.89 -2.84
CA HIS A 164 -17.35 -3.25 -2.38
C HIS A 164 -18.59 -3.24 -1.48
N GLY A 165 -18.68 -2.28 -0.55
CA GLY A 165 -19.81 -2.14 0.37
C GLY A 165 -21.12 -1.76 -0.31
N GLY A 166 -21.08 -1.34 -1.58
CA GLY A 166 -22.25 -0.94 -2.35
C GLY A 166 -22.84 0.40 -1.93
N HIS A 167 -22.13 1.19 -1.12
CA HIS A 167 -22.57 2.54 -0.74
C HIS A 167 -22.52 3.50 -1.93
N LEU A 168 -21.55 3.30 -2.84
CA LEU A 168 -21.41 4.05 -4.08
C LEU A 168 -21.21 3.08 -5.25
N LYS A 169 -21.93 3.32 -6.34
CA LYS A 169 -21.65 2.69 -7.63
C LYS A 169 -20.40 3.32 -8.25
N LEU A 170 -19.76 2.59 -9.17
CA LEU A 170 -18.59 3.08 -9.90
C LEU A 170 -18.87 4.42 -10.60
N SER A 171 -19.98 4.54 -11.32
CA SER A 171 -20.41 5.80 -11.96
C SER A 171 -20.51 6.97 -10.98
N GLN A 172 -21.02 6.73 -9.78
CA GLN A 172 -21.14 7.77 -8.75
C GLN A 172 -19.77 8.18 -8.23
N MET A 173 -18.88 7.22 -7.98
CA MET A 173 -17.52 7.47 -7.54
C MET A 173 -16.69 8.20 -8.60
N ALA A 174 -16.77 7.77 -9.86
CA ALA A 174 -16.09 8.37 -11.00
C ALA A 174 -16.59 9.80 -11.30
N SER A 175 -17.82 10.13 -10.90
CA SER A 175 -18.38 11.48 -11.01
C SER A 175 -18.08 12.37 -9.80
N GLN A 176 -17.59 11.80 -8.69
CA GLN A 176 -17.32 12.55 -7.48
C GLN A 176 -15.98 13.29 -7.59
N ALA A 177 -16.04 14.59 -7.87
CA ALA A 177 -14.85 15.43 -8.09
C ALA A 177 -13.77 15.29 -7.00
N THR A 178 -14.15 15.15 -5.73
CA THR A 178 -13.19 14.95 -4.64
C THR A 178 -12.47 13.61 -4.72
N ALA A 179 -13.17 12.51 -5.02
CA ALA A 179 -12.56 11.19 -5.14
C ALA A 179 -11.62 11.12 -6.35
N VAL A 180 -12.08 11.63 -7.49
CA VAL A 180 -11.29 11.70 -8.74
C VAL A 180 -10.01 12.51 -8.54
N ARG A 181 -10.11 13.71 -7.94
CA ARG A 181 -8.92 14.53 -7.67
C ARG A 181 -7.97 13.87 -6.68
N ALA A 182 -8.50 13.29 -5.61
CA ALA A 182 -7.69 12.63 -4.60
C ALA A 182 -6.89 11.46 -5.20
N ILE A 183 -7.54 10.54 -5.93
CA ILE A 183 -6.82 9.37 -6.49
C ILE A 183 -5.84 9.76 -7.60
N ARG A 184 -6.14 10.79 -8.40
CA ARG A 184 -5.20 11.33 -9.40
C ARG A 184 -3.98 11.97 -8.75
N GLN A 185 -4.18 12.72 -7.66
CA GLN A 185 -3.06 13.30 -6.91
C GLN A 185 -2.19 12.22 -6.27
N VAL A 186 -2.81 11.20 -5.67
CA VAL A 186 -2.10 10.03 -5.13
C VAL A 186 -1.28 9.34 -6.23
N LYS A 187 -1.90 9.01 -7.37
CA LYS A 187 -1.22 8.41 -8.52
C LYS A 187 -0.01 9.24 -8.94
N ARG A 188 -0.22 10.52 -9.23
CA ARG A 188 0.84 11.42 -9.71
C ARG A 188 2.03 11.48 -8.74
N THR A 189 1.76 11.69 -7.45
CA THR A 189 2.85 11.77 -6.46
C THR A 189 3.57 10.44 -6.30
N LEU A 190 2.86 9.32 -6.40
CA LEU A 190 3.49 8.00 -6.37
C LEU A 190 4.32 7.71 -7.64
N GLU A 191 3.89 8.20 -8.82
CA GLU A 191 4.67 8.10 -10.06
C GLU A 191 5.96 8.93 -9.96
N GLU A 192 5.87 10.15 -9.41
CA GLU A 192 7.03 11.00 -9.12
C GLU A 192 8.00 10.28 -8.15
N LEU A 193 7.50 9.63 -7.09
CA LEU A 193 8.32 8.85 -6.15
C LEU A 193 8.94 7.58 -6.76
N ALA A 194 8.30 6.98 -7.75
CA ALA A 194 8.75 5.73 -8.39
C ALA A 194 9.80 5.96 -9.49
N ASP A 195 9.84 7.17 -10.06
CA ASP A 195 10.89 7.57 -10.98
C ASP A 195 12.22 7.67 -10.23
N ARG A 196 13.07 6.63 -10.37
CA ARG A 196 14.38 6.52 -9.72
C ARG A 196 15.37 7.64 -10.12
N SER A 197 15.02 8.51 -11.06
CA SER A 197 15.79 9.74 -11.37
C SER A 197 15.44 10.92 -10.47
N TYR A 198 14.37 10.82 -9.68
CA TYR A 198 13.87 11.84 -8.76
C TYR A 198 13.90 11.27 -7.33
N ASN A 199 14.67 11.89 -6.43
CA ASN A 199 14.73 11.53 -5.02
C ASN A 199 14.06 12.63 -4.19
N PRO A 200 12.77 12.52 -3.82
CA PRO A 200 12.03 13.61 -3.19
C PRO A 200 12.41 13.85 -1.74
N THR A 201 13.26 13.00 -1.14
CA THR A 201 13.79 13.20 0.22
C THR A 201 14.67 14.45 0.34
N PHE A 202 14.98 15.14 -0.77
CA PHE A 202 15.77 16.37 -0.78
C PHE A 202 14.98 17.66 -1.03
N GLU A 203 13.69 17.61 -1.42
CA GLU A 203 12.94 18.84 -1.68
C GLU A 203 12.07 19.23 -0.48
N LYS A 204 12.64 20.12 0.34
CA LYS A 204 11.93 20.94 1.32
C LYS A 204 10.77 21.67 0.63
N TYR A 205 9.54 21.28 0.98
CA TYR A 205 8.37 22.15 0.94
C TYR A 205 7.81 22.28 2.35
#